data_AF-A0A353R7N6-F1
#
_entry.id   AF-A0A353R7N6-F1
#
_cell.length_a   1.000
_cell.length_b   1.000
_cell.length_c   1.000
_cell.angle_alpha   90.00
_cell.angle_beta   90.00
_cell.angle_gamma   90.00
#
_symmetry.space_group_name_H-M   'P 1'
#
loop_
_entity.id
_entity.type
_entity.pdbx_description
1 polymer ?
#
loop_
_entity_poly.entity_id
_entity_poly.type
_entity_poly.pdbx_seq_one_letter_code
_entity_poly.pdbx_strand_id
1 'polypeptide(L)'
;NPDARDVLQEVRKLIFDNKFSKAQALIDQKFISKTSHGMPYQTVGNLRVFFPGHENYSGYYRELDLENATALSRYKVNDVTYQTRVFSSFPHQV
;
A
#
# COMPACT_ATOMS: atom_id res chain seq x y z
N ASN A 1 18.50 3.31 -18.44
CA ASN A 1 19.66 2.50 -18.85
C ASN A 1 20.32 3.19 -20.03
N PRO A 2 21.56 3.69 -19.93
CA PRO A 2 22.21 4.47 -21.00
C PRO A 2 22.35 3.68 -22.31
N ASP A 3 22.54 2.35 -22.22
CA ASP A 3 22.68 1.44 -23.37
C ASP A 3 21.41 1.39 -24.25
N ALA A 4 20.25 1.81 -23.73
CA ALA A 4 18.96 1.75 -24.42
C ALA A 4 18.93 2.59 -25.70
N ARG A 5 19.57 3.77 -25.66
CA ARG A 5 19.59 4.70 -26.80
C ARG A 5 20.29 4.08 -28.01
N ASP A 6 21.39 3.37 -27.77
CA ASP A 6 22.25 2.85 -28.84
C ASP A 6 21.59 1.71 -29.61
N VAL A 7 20.75 0.90 -28.94
CA VAL A 7 20.09 -0.26 -29.56
C VAL A 7 18.66 0.03 -30.04
N LEU A 8 18.11 1.23 -29.79
CA LEU A 8 16.72 1.57 -30.13
C LEU A 8 16.42 1.43 -31.64
N GLN A 9 17.37 1.79 -32.51
CA GLN A 9 17.17 1.67 -33.97
C GLN A 9 17.14 0.21 -34.42
N GLU A 10 17.97 -0.64 -33.84
CA GLU A 10 18.00 -2.07 -34.13
C GLU A 10 16.72 -2.76 -33.64
N VAL A 11 16.26 -2.43 -32.44
CA VAL A 11 14.97 -2.91 -31.90
C VAL A 11 13.82 -2.58 -32.86
N ARG A 12 13.74 -1.33 -33.34
CA ARG A 12 12.71 -0.91 -34.31
C ARG A 12 12.78 -1.70 -35.62
N LYS A 13 13.98 -1.91 -36.16
CA LYS A 13 14.18 -2.73 -37.37
C LYS A 13 13.69 -4.17 -37.15
N LEU A 14 14.03 -4.78 -36.02
CA LEU A 14 13.59 -6.14 -35.68
C LEU A 14 12.05 -6.24 -35.60
N ILE A 15 11.38 -5.20 -35.09
CA ILE A 15 9.91 -5.13 -35.06
C ILE A 15 9.34 -5.06 -36.49
N PHE A 16 9.86 -4.18 -37.35
CA PHE A 16 9.39 -4.06 -38.74
C PHE A 16 9.65 -5.32 -39.58
N ASP A 17 10.70 -6.08 -39.24
CA ASP A 17 11.01 -7.39 -39.83
C ASP A 17 10.15 -8.55 -39.26
N ASN A 18 9.17 -8.28 -38.39
CA ASN A 18 8.38 -9.28 -37.66
C ASN A 18 9.19 -10.23 -36.76
N LYS A 19 10.39 -9.81 -36.30
CA LYS A 19 11.29 -10.59 -35.43
C LYS A 19 11.11 -10.25 -33.95
N PHE A 20 9.87 -10.37 -33.45
CA PHE A 20 9.48 -9.87 -32.13
C PHE A 20 10.28 -10.46 -30.97
N SER A 21 10.55 -11.76 -30.96
CA SER A 21 11.33 -12.40 -29.87
C SER A 21 12.75 -11.83 -29.77
N LYS A 22 13.37 -11.49 -30.90
CA LYS A 22 14.72 -10.87 -30.92
C LYS A 22 14.66 -9.42 -30.43
N ALA A 23 13.62 -8.68 -30.82
CA ALA A 23 13.41 -7.32 -30.34
C ALA A 23 13.21 -7.29 -28.82
N GLN A 24 12.40 -8.20 -28.28
CA GLN A 24 12.16 -8.30 -26.84
C GLN A 24 13.44 -8.67 -26.08
N ALA A 25 14.20 -9.67 -26.52
CA ALA A 25 15.45 -10.05 -25.88
C ALA A 25 16.45 -8.88 -25.79
N LEU A 26 16.53 -8.06 -26.84
CA LEU A 26 17.39 -6.89 -26.88
C LEU A 26 16.90 -5.77 -25.95
N ILE A 27 15.58 -5.57 -25.86
CA ILE A 27 14.96 -4.65 -24.89
C ILE A 27 15.24 -5.09 -23.46
N ASP A 28 14.98 -6.36 -23.11
CA ASP A 28 15.16 -6.87 -21.75
C ASP A 28 16.61 -6.69 -21.27
N GLN A 29 17.58 -6.84 -22.17
CA GLN A 29 19.00 -6.68 -21.86
C GLN A 29 19.43 -5.20 -21.70
N LYS A 30 18.85 -4.28 -22.47
CA LYS A 30 19.42 -2.93 -22.68
C LYS A 30 18.52 -1.78 -22.22
N PHE A 31 17.23 -2.00 -22.03
CA PHE A 31 16.28 -0.96 -21.64
C PHE A 31 15.98 -0.97 -20.14
N ILE A 32 15.84 -2.16 -19.57
CA ILE A 32 15.44 -2.33 -18.17
C ILE A 32 16.56 -1.85 -17.24
N SER A 33 16.16 -1.25 -16.13
CA SER A 33 17.05 -0.83 -15.06
C SER A 33 17.77 -2.05 -14.49
N LYS A 34 19.11 -1.99 -14.39
CA LYS A 34 19.92 -3.10 -13.84
C LYS A 34 19.85 -3.17 -12.31
N THR A 35 19.34 -2.12 -11.66
CA THR A 35 19.50 -1.92 -10.21
C THR A 35 18.20 -1.70 -9.45
N SER A 36 17.13 -1.23 -10.09
CA SER A 36 15.87 -0.92 -9.40
C SER A 36 14.67 -1.07 -10.31
N HIS A 37 13.63 -1.75 -9.81
CA HIS A 37 12.36 -1.99 -10.49
C HIS A 37 11.18 -1.30 -9.78
N GLY A 38 11.49 -0.23 -9.04
CA GLY A 38 10.55 0.41 -8.12
C GLY A 38 10.73 -0.10 -6.69
N MET A 39 10.52 0.82 -5.75
CA MET A 39 10.61 0.51 -4.33
C MET A 39 9.23 0.12 -3.79
N PRO A 40 9.11 -0.97 -3.02
CA PRO A 40 7.83 -1.37 -2.46
C PRO A 40 7.37 -0.38 -1.38
N TYR A 41 6.07 -0.08 -1.34
CA TYR A 41 5.48 0.62 -0.21
C TYR A 41 5.63 -0.22 1.07
N GLN A 42 5.91 0.42 2.21
CA GLN A 42 6.22 -0.26 3.47
C GLN A 42 5.22 0.10 4.57
N THR A 43 5.03 -0.81 5.51
CA THR A 43 4.24 -0.55 6.72
C THR A 43 5.07 0.30 7.69
N VAL A 44 4.44 1.31 8.29
CA VAL A 44 5.09 2.13 9.34
C VAL A 44 5.22 1.36 10.66
N GLY A 45 4.29 0.45 10.93
CA GLY A 45 4.24 -0.34 12.15
C GLY A 45 2.82 -0.53 12.66
N ASN A 46 2.69 -0.87 13.94
CA ASN A 46 1.40 -1.03 14.62
C ASN A 46 1.43 -0.26 15.95
N LEU A 47 0.38 0.51 16.22
CA LEU A 47 0.12 1.05 17.56
C LEU A 47 -0.78 0.08 18.32
N ARG A 48 -0.38 -0.32 19.53
CA ARG A 48 -1.17 -1.18 20.41
C ARG A 48 -1.53 -0.41 21.67
N VAL A 49 -2.83 -0.30 21.95
CA VAL A 49 -3.33 0.30 23.19
C VAL A 49 -3.93 -0.84 24.03
N PHE A 50 -3.40 -1.00 25.23
CA PHE A 50 -3.81 -2.06 26.16
C PHE A 50 -4.64 -1.46 27.29
N PHE A 51 -5.74 -2.14 27.62
CA PHE A 51 -6.61 -1.80 28.75
C PHE A 51 -6.64 -3.01 29.70
N PRO A 52 -5.70 -3.11 30.66
CA PRO A 52 -5.69 -4.21 31.63
C PRO A 52 -6.99 -4.25 32.44
N GLY A 53 -7.53 -5.45 32.69
CA GLY A 53 -8.80 -5.63 33.40
C GLY A 53 -10.04 -5.58 32.51
N HIS A 54 -9.87 -5.44 31.18
CA HIS A 54 -10.97 -5.42 30.20
C HIS A 54 -11.11 -6.76 29.45
N GLU A 55 -10.59 -7.86 30.00
CA GLU A 55 -10.58 -9.17 29.35
C GLU A 55 -11.99 -9.75 29.21
N ASN A 56 -12.89 -9.46 30.17
CA ASN A 56 -14.28 -9.92 30.20
C ASN A 56 -15.24 -8.77 29.88
N TYR A 57 -15.42 -8.46 28.60
CA TYR A 57 -16.36 -7.44 28.12
C TYR A 57 -17.65 -8.05 27.58
N SER A 58 -18.69 -7.23 27.48
CA SER A 58 -19.95 -7.58 26.81
C SER A 58 -20.45 -6.45 25.92
N GLY A 59 -21.47 -6.72 25.09
CA GLY A 59 -22.13 -5.70 24.27
C GLY A 59 -21.19 -5.00 23.29
N TYR A 60 -20.19 -5.71 22.75
CA TYR A 60 -19.23 -5.14 21.81
C TYR A 60 -19.93 -4.72 20.51
N TYR A 61 -19.59 -3.52 20.06
CA TYR A 61 -20.04 -2.94 18.81
C TYR A 61 -18.89 -2.17 18.17
N ARG A 62 -18.78 -2.26 16.86
CA ARG A 62 -17.85 -1.45 16.07
C ARG A 62 -18.52 -0.96 14.79
N GLU A 63 -18.16 0.24 14.38
CA GLU A 63 -18.64 0.86 13.16
C GLU A 63 -17.52 1.63 12.45
N LEU A 64 -17.71 1.78 11.15
CA LEU A 64 -17.05 2.77 10.33
C LEU A 64 -18.14 3.69 9.79
N ASP A 65 -18.16 4.93 10.26
CA ASP A 65 -19.06 5.96 9.78
C ASP A 65 -18.47 6.58 8.51
N LEU A 66 -19.10 6.31 7.37
CA LEU A 66 -18.68 6.82 6.06
C LEU A 66 -19.08 8.27 5.82
N GLU A 67 -20.05 8.80 6.56
CA GLU A 67 -20.47 10.20 6.46
C GLU A 67 -19.49 11.11 7.21
N ASN A 68 -19.04 10.69 8.39
CA ASN A 68 -18.13 11.46 9.25
C ASN A 68 -16.66 11.01 9.20
N ALA A 69 -16.34 9.95 8.44
CA ALA A 69 -15.00 9.37 8.33
C ALA A 69 -14.36 9.00 9.69
N THR A 70 -15.15 8.43 10.59
CA THR A 70 -14.67 8.00 11.92
C THR A 70 -14.92 6.52 12.18
N ALA A 71 -13.96 5.87 12.84
CA ALA A 71 -14.09 4.51 13.32
C ALA A 71 -14.41 4.54 14.82
N LEU A 72 -15.46 3.83 15.23
CA LEU A 72 -15.87 3.74 16.63
C LEU A 72 -15.88 2.29 17.10
N SER A 73 -15.47 2.09 18.36
CA SER A 73 -15.65 0.84 19.08
C SER A 73 -16.27 1.13 20.44
N ARG A 74 -17.24 0.32 20.86
CA ARG A 74 -17.94 0.44 22.13
C ARG A 74 -18.15 -0.93 22.75
N TYR A 75 -17.98 -1.02 24.06
CA TYR A 75 -18.22 -2.25 24.82
C TYR A 75 -18.48 -1.91 26.29
N LYS A 76 -18.92 -2.91 27.07
CA LYS A 76 -19.10 -2.79 28.52
C LYS A 76 -18.16 -3.70 29.27
N VAL A 77 -17.62 -3.23 30.39
CA VAL A 77 -16.95 -4.05 31.41
C VAL A 77 -17.67 -3.80 32.72
N ASN A 78 -18.29 -4.84 33.29
CA ASN A 78 -19.30 -4.70 34.34
C ASN A 78 -20.40 -3.71 33.91
N ASP A 79 -20.69 -2.70 34.72
CA ASP A 79 -21.71 -1.68 34.44
C ASP A 79 -21.17 -0.43 33.72
N VAL A 80 -19.87 -0.41 33.39
CA VAL A 80 -19.22 0.74 32.74
C VAL A 80 -19.15 0.53 31.23
N THR A 81 -19.61 1.54 30.47
CA THR A 81 -19.51 1.55 29.00
C THR A 81 -18.28 2.33 28.57
N TYR A 82 -17.43 1.70 27.76
CA TYR A 82 -16.25 2.30 27.14
C TYR A 82 -16.50 2.57 25.67
N GLN A 83 -15.99 3.69 25.16
CA GLN A 83 -16.07 4.06 23.76
C GLN A 83 -14.75 4.67 23.29
N THR A 84 -14.27 4.20 22.15
CA THR A 84 -13.11 4.76 21.44
C THR A 84 -13.58 5.26 20.07
N ARG A 85 -13.17 6.48 19.70
CA ARG A 85 -13.37 7.04 18.35
C ARG A 85 -12.01 7.42 17.78
N VAL A 86 -11.73 6.99 16.55
CA VAL A 86 -10.46 7.22 15.84
C VAL A 86 -10.75 7.80 14.46
N PHE A 87 -9.98 8.81 14.07
CA PHE A 87 -9.99 9.40 12.74
C PHE A 87 -8.61 9.97 12.44
N SER A 88 -8.27 10.11 11.16
CA SER A 88 -7.10 10.89 10.75
C SER A 88 -7.57 12.26 10.30
N SER A 89 -7.08 13.31 10.95
CA SER A 89 -7.52 14.67 10.72
C SER A 89 -6.80 15.26 9.53
N PHE A 90 -7.52 15.42 8.41
CA PHE A 90 -6.99 16.14 7.25
C PHE A 90 -6.56 17.59 7.54
N PRO A 91 -7.36 18.44 8.23
CA PRO A 91 -6.95 19.82 8.48
C PRO A 91 -5.78 19.95 9.47
N HIS A 92 -5.64 19.02 10.41
CA HIS A 92 -4.59 19.08 11.44
C HIS A 92 -3.37 18.21 11.12
N GLN A 93 -3.43 17.35 10.10
CA GLN A 93 -2.36 16.45 9.68
C GLN A 93 -1.90 15.49 10.80
N VAL A 94 -2.85 14.92 11.55
CA VAL A 94 -2.62 13.98 12.67
C VAL A 94 -3.54 12.78 12.65
#